data_AF-A0A6C0D1P5-F1
#
_entry.id   AF-A0A6C0D1P5-F1
#
_cell.length_a   1.000
_cell.length_b   1.000
_cell.length_c   1.000
_cell.angle_alpha   90.00
_cell.angle_beta   90.00
_cell.angle_gamma   90.00
#
_symmetry.space_group_name_H-M   'P 1'
#
loop_
_entity.id
_entity.type
_entity.pdbx_description
1 polymer ?
#
loop_
_entity_poly.entity_id
_entity_poly.type
_entity_poly.pdbx_seq_one_letter_code
_entity_poly.pdbx_strand_id
1 'polypeptide(L)'
;MSKLEKMVHHIDNFSKEDHIKILEIIANYNRNIISENSNGCFIHMEDLSEEIIEKIEHYINYVMLKESEISKVETTKDILKNNINIKTN
;
A
#
# COMPACT_ATOMS: atom_id res chain seq x y z
N MET A 1 -14.93 -12.42 -1.05
CA MET A 1 -14.26 -11.21 -0.56
C MET A 1 -14.90 -9.98 -1.21
N SER A 2 -15.46 -9.07 -0.41
CA SER A 2 -16.02 -7.78 -0.83
C SER A 2 -14.93 -6.83 -1.35
N LYS A 3 -15.31 -5.69 -1.95
CA LYS A 3 -14.36 -4.65 -2.38
C LYS A 3 -13.53 -4.15 -1.18
N LEU A 4 -14.20 -3.80 -0.08
CA LEU A 4 -13.56 -3.29 1.13
C LEU A 4 -12.63 -4.32 1.77
N GLU A 5 -13.03 -5.60 1.83
CA GLU A 5 -12.18 -6.67 2.38
C GLU A 5 -10.87 -6.83 1.59
N LYS A 6 -10.92 -6.70 0.26
CA LYS A 6 -9.71 -6.75 -0.58
C LYS A 6 -8.80 -5.55 -0.31
N MET A 7 -9.39 -4.35 -0.17
CA MET A 7 -8.63 -3.15 0.14
C MET A 7 -7.93 -3.28 1.49
N VAL A 8 -8.64 -3.72 2.55
CA VAL A 8 -8.03 -3.96 3.86
C VAL A 8 -6.89 -4.96 3.76
N HIS A 9 -7.09 -6.07 3.03
CA HIS A 9 -6.04 -7.06 2.84
C HIS A 9 -4.78 -6.49 2.17
N HIS A 10 -4.91 -5.61 1.18
CA HIS A 10 -3.75 -4.92 0.60
C HIS A 10 -3.08 -3.99 1.61
N ILE A 11 -3.87 -3.17 2.29
CA ILE A 11 -3.38 -2.20 3.26
C ILE A 11 -2.60 -2.91 4.37
N ASP A 12 -3.10 -4.01 4.93
CA ASP A 12 -2.43 -4.75 6.02
C ASP A 12 -1.01 -5.24 5.66
N ASN A 13 -0.71 -5.39 4.37
CA ASN A 13 0.60 -5.83 3.89
C ASN A 13 1.54 -4.67 3.50
N PHE A 14 1.07 -3.43 3.57
CA PHE A 14 1.88 -2.26 3.24
C PHE A 14 2.84 -1.85 4.34
N SER A 15 3.80 -1.00 3.96
CA SER A 15 4.75 -0.39 4.89
C SER A 15 4.05 0.56 5.88
N LYS A 16 4.74 0.85 6.99
CA LYS A 16 4.27 1.84 7.97
C LYS A 16 4.09 3.23 7.33
N GLU A 17 4.97 3.59 6.41
CA GLU A 17 4.94 4.85 5.67
C GLU A 17 3.67 4.95 4.80
N ASP A 18 3.30 3.85 4.13
CA ASP A 18 2.08 3.77 3.34
C ASP A 18 0.82 3.79 4.23
N HIS A 19 0.84 3.16 5.40
CA HIS A 19 -0.22 3.30 6.40
C HIS A 19 -0.40 4.74 6.85
N ILE A 20 0.69 5.47 7.10
CA ILE A 20 0.64 6.89 7.47
C ILE A 20 0.01 7.72 6.35
N LYS A 21 0.34 7.44 5.08
CA LYS A 21 -0.25 8.13 3.93
C LYS A 21 -1.75 7.88 3.80
N ILE A 22 -2.18 6.64 4.02
CA ILE A 22 -3.61 6.30 4.05
C ILE A 22 -4.31 7.03 5.20
N LEU A 23 -3.68 7.06 6.39
CA LEU A 23 -4.21 7.79 7.53
C LEU A 23 -4.32 9.30 7.25
N GLU A 24 -3.34 9.90 6.55
CA GLU A 24 -3.39 11.29 6.10
C GLU A 24 -4.59 11.54 5.17
N ILE A 25 -4.85 10.63 4.20
CA ILE A 25 -6.02 10.73 3.30
C ILE A 25 -7.31 10.81 4.11
N ILE A 26 -7.45 9.94 5.11
CA ILE A 26 -8.64 9.84 5.95
C ILE A 26 -8.77 11.06 6.88
N ALA A 27 -7.69 11.45 7.55
CA ALA A 27 -7.66 12.57 8.49
C ALA A 27 -7.94 13.92 7.81
N ASN A 28 -7.53 14.09 6.54
CA ASN A 28 -7.82 15.29 5.75
C ASN A 28 -9.31 15.45 5.43
N TYR A 29 -10.08 14.36 5.44
CA TYR A 29 -11.53 14.42 5.25
C TYR A 29 -12.27 14.61 6.57
N ASN A 30 -12.03 13.72 7.54
CA ASN A 30 -12.65 13.82 8.86
C ASN A 30 -11.78 13.11 9.90
N ARG A 31 -11.32 13.84 10.92
CA ARG A 31 -10.51 13.26 12.00
C ARG A 31 -11.34 12.44 13.01
N ASN A 32 -12.64 12.69 13.11
CA ASN A 32 -13.50 12.11 14.14
C ASN A 32 -13.84 10.63 13.92
N ILE A 33 -13.58 10.10 12.72
CA ILE A 33 -13.76 8.69 12.36
C ILE A 33 -12.54 7.82 12.73
N ILE A 34 -11.47 8.44 13.24
CA ILE A 34 -10.26 7.74 13.66
C ILE A 34 -10.34 7.50 15.17
N SER A 35 -10.41 6.23 15.57
CA SER A 35 -10.31 5.83 16.97
C SER A 35 -8.86 5.49 17.30
N GLU A 36 -8.23 6.22 18.23
CA GLU A 36 -6.83 6.01 18.60
C GLU A 36 -6.73 5.37 20.00
N ASN A 37 -5.84 4.39 20.15
CA ASN A 37 -5.41 3.87 21.44
C ASN A 37 -3.89 3.69 21.47
N SER A 38 -3.35 3.19 22.58
CA SER A 38 -1.89 2.97 22.75
C SER A 38 -1.28 2.01 21.72
N ASN A 39 -2.10 1.26 20.99
CA ASN A 39 -1.69 0.27 19.99
C ASN A 39 -1.85 0.78 18.55
N GLY A 40 -2.38 1.98 18.33
CA GLY A 40 -2.52 2.60 17.01
C GLY A 40 -3.91 3.17 16.73
N CYS A 41 -4.19 3.35 15.43
CA CYS A 41 -5.46 3.86 14.93
C CYS A 41 -6.33 2.70 14.43
N PHE A 42 -7.59 2.68 14.84
CA PHE A 42 -8.61 1.79 14.34
C PHE A 42 -9.60 2.57 13.48
N ILE A 43 -9.87 2.05 12.29
CA ILE A 43 -10.72 2.69 11.29
C ILE A 43 -11.69 1.64 10.74
N HIS A 44 -12.98 1.94 10.85
CA HIS A 44 -14.03 1.17 10.21
C HIS A 44 -14.17 1.67 8.76
N MET A 45 -13.75 0.85 7.78
CA MET A 45 -13.82 1.22 6.36
C MET A 45 -15.26 1.49 5.87
N GLU A 46 -16.25 0.89 6.53
CA GLU A 46 -17.68 1.06 6.25
C GLU A 46 -18.21 2.44 6.65
N ASP A 47 -17.52 3.13 7.56
CA ASP A 47 -17.88 4.49 8.00
C ASP A 47 -17.28 5.58 7.09
N LEU A 48 -16.47 5.19 6.09
CA LEU A 48 -15.85 6.09 5.14
C LEU A 48 -16.80 6.40 3.99
N SER A 49 -16.84 7.66 3.55
CA SER A 49 -17.57 8.04 2.34
C SER A 49 -16.93 7.43 1.10
N GLU A 50 -17.73 7.17 0.05
CA GLU A 50 -17.22 6.62 -1.22
C GLU A 50 -16.05 7.44 -1.79
N GLU A 51 -16.07 8.77 -1.67
CA GLU A 51 -14.96 9.63 -2.11
C GLU A 51 -13.62 9.30 -1.42
N ILE A 52 -13.64 8.94 -0.13
CA ILE A 52 -12.43 8.54 0.60
C ILE A 52 -12.00 7.15 0.14
N ILE A 53 -12.95 6.24 -0.02
CA ILE A 53 -12.69 4.88 -0.51
C ILE A 53 -12.02 4.93 -1.88
N GLU A 54 -12.48 5.77 -2.80
CA GLU A 54 -11.87 5.96 -4.11
C GLU A 54 -10.43 6.51 -4.01
N LYS A 55 -10.17 7.47 -3.12
CA LYS A 55 -8.82 8.01 -2.89
C LYS A 55 -7.87 6.96 -2.31
N ILE A 56 -8.34 6.15 -1.36
CA ILE A 56 -7.57 5.04 -0.79
C ILE A 56 -7.30 3.99 -1.88
N GLU A 57 -8.30 3.64 -2.69
CA GLU A 57 -8.16 2.69 -3.80
C GLU A 57 -7.13 3.18 -4.84
N HIS A 58 -7.14 4.47 -5.17
CA HIS A 58 -6.12 5.07 -6.04
C HIS A 58 -4.71 4.94 -5.43
N TYR A 59 -4.58 5.18 -4.12
CA TYR A 59 -3.30 5.04 -3.43
C TYR A 59 -2.82 3.58 -3.39
N ILE A 60 -3.71 2.62 -3.13
CA ILE A 60 -3.40 1.18 -3.18
C ILE A 60 -2.82 0.81 -4.55
N ASN A 61 -3.48 1.23 -5.63
CA ASN A 61 -3.01 0.95 -6.99
C ASN A 61 -1.63 1.57 -7.26
N TYR A 62 -1.39 2.78 -6.76
CA TYR A 62 -0.08 3.43 -6.85
C TYR A 62 1.02 2.61 -6.15
N VAL A 63 0.77 2.15 -4.92
CA VAL A 63 1.74 1.34 -4.15
C VAL A 63 2.04 0.03 -4.87
N MET A 64 1.01 -0.67 -5.35
CA MET A 64 1.18 -1.94 -6.07
C MET A 64 1.97 -1.77 -7.37
N LEU A 65 1.73 -0.68 -8.11
CA LEU A 65 2.50 -0.38 -9.32
C LEU A 65 3.97 -0.13 -9.01
N LYS A 66 4.24 0.70 -7.98
CA LYS A 66 5.59 0.99 -7.48
C LYS A 66 6.34 -0.30 -7.13
N GLU A 67 5.71 -1.21 -6.39
CA GLU A 67 6.31 -2.50 -6.01
C GLU A 67 6.59 -3.39 -7.23
N SER A 68 5.66 -3.45 -8.19
CA SER A 68 5.85 -4.21 -9.43
C SER A 68 7.03 -3.70 -10.25
N GLU A 69 7.19 -2.38 -10.35
CA GLU A 69 8.31 -1.76 -11.07
C GLU A 69 9.65 -2.05 -10.39
N ILE A 70 9.71 -1.92 -9.06
CA ILE A 70 10.90 -2.26 -8.28
C ILE A 70 11.28 -3.73 -8.50
N SER A 71 10.31 -4.64 -8.40
CA SER A 71 10.53 -6.08 -8.60
C SER A 71 11.08 -6.40 -10.01
N LYS A 72 10.60 -5.72 -11.06
CA LYS A 72 11.13 -5.86 -12.42
C LYS A 72 12.58 -5.40 -12.52
N VAL A 73 12.92 -4.28 -11.89
CA VAL A 73 14.29 -3.75 -11.88
C VAL A 73 15.23 -4.71 -11.16
N GLU A 74 14.83 -5.24 -10.00
CA GLU A 74 15.61 -6.22 -9.24
C GLU A 74 15.83 -7.50 -10.03
N THR A 75 14.77 -8.05 -10.62
CA THR A 75 14.85 -9.24 -11.48
C THR A 75 15.81 -9.02 -12.64
N THR A 76 15.74 -7.86 -13.30
CA THR A 76 16.63 -7.52 -14.42
C THR A 76 18.08 -7.43 -13.95
N LYS A 77 18.32 -6.81 -12.80
CA LYS A 77 19.66 -6.70 -12.19
C LYS A 77 20.25 -8.07 -11.88
N ASP A 78 19.46 -8.99 -11.36
CA ASP A 78 19.93 -10.34 -11.03
C ASP A 78 20.21 -11.18 -12.27
N ILE A 79 19.38 -11.07 -13.31
CA ILE A 79 19.66 -11.68 -14.62
C ILE A 79 21.00 -11.18 -15.18
N LEU A 80 21.25 -9.87 -15.14
CA LEU A 80 22.50 -9.28 -15.63
C LEU A 80 23.72 -9.76 -14.84
N LYS A 81 23.64 -9.78 -13.51
CA LYS A 81 24.72 -10.31 -12.66
C LYS A 81 25.04 -11.76 -12.96
N ASN A 82 24.02 -12.61 -13.09
CA ASN A 82 24.19 -14.02 -13.40
C ASN A 82 24.86 -14.20 -14.77
N ASN A 83 24.43 -13.44 -15.78
CA ASN A 83 25.02 -13.47 -17.11
C ASN A 83 26.50 -13.02 -17.14
N ILE A 84 26.88 -12.05 -16.30
CA ILE A 84 28.28 -11.61 -16.18
C ILE A 84 29.12 -12.72 -15.54
N ASN A 85 28.66 -13.30 -14.42
CA ASN A 85 29.40 -14.36 -13.72
C ASN A 85 29.62 -15.62 -14.58
N ILE A 86 28.68 -15.94 -15.48
CA ILE A 86 28.83 -17.06 -16.43
C ILE A 86 29.88 -16.76 -17.51
N LYS A 87 30.08 -15.49 -17.90
CA LYS A 87 31.03 -15.11 -18.96
C LYS A 87 32.49 -15.02 -18.50
N THR A 88 32.73 -14.93 -17.20
CA THR A 88 34.07 -14.83 -16.60
C THR A 88 34.67 -16.14 -16.10
N ASN A 89 33.94 -17.27 -16.24
CA ASN A 89 34.43 -18.63 -16.03
C ASN A 89 34.52 -19.37 -17.37
#